data_AF-A0A261EXP6-F1
#
_entry.id   AF-A0A261EXP6-F1
#
_cell.length_a   1.000
_cell.length_b   1.000
_cell.length_c   1.000
_cell.angle_alpha   90.00
_cell.angle_beta   90.00
_cell.angle_gamma   90.00
#
_symmetry.space_group_name_H-M   'P 1'
#
loop_
_entity.id
_entity.type
_entity.pdbx_description
1 polymer ?
#
loop_
_entity_poly.entity_id
_entity_poly.type
_entity_poly.pdbx_seq_one_letter_code
_entity_poly.pdbx_strand_id
1 'polypeptide(L)'
;MRRKTQSEFVSEVAKVLPNVRVEGAYVNSRTKVAVSCVVCGYKWQANPFDLIRGHGCPRCAGKERKTPERFESEIAAVNPGIELIDSYRNTSTKMLVRCRTCRFEWLANPSTLRVGIGCPSCAGTLKKTRDIFVRQLAQVNPGITVLGEYRNNRTKILVRCDRCHHEWSQTPHNLLDSRSRCPRCVHSSTSFTEQYIIGFLKQLDGIGKILERDRDVIGMELDVYVPSLRLAFEPGSWVWHRNKLATDARKRSLCAAKGVRLVTIYDEVPLDETPQAENVYCVPYDFKVNRDRRGLQDLLISVTSAAAGVDFCGSVDWQAVEDYAYAHSVCGGTEDFVAKLAKRSPNIAVIGEYKGSSQRIQVRCKVCGFEWSSRADTLLEGNSACRKCGQRSSAKKHLKSPEEFVREVAEENPTVELTGRYRKAAERIGARCRLCGYEWSPVAGSLVGKHRSACPSCWGGKRKPKY
;
A
#
# COMPACT_ATOMS: atom_id res chain seq x y z
N MET A 1 31.61 -24.53 69.05
CA MET A 1 32.84 -23.73 68.82
C MET A 1 32.71 -22.45 69.64
N ARG A 2 33.66 -22.15 70.53
CA ARG A 2 33.63 -20.95 71.39
C ARG A 2 33.66 -19.69 70.51
N ARG A 3 32.77 -18.73 70.78
CA ARG A 3 32.76 -17.42 70.10
C ARG A 3 33.97 -16.61 70.59
N LYS A 4 34.75 -16.06 69.65
CA LYS A 4 35.90 -15.21 69.97
C LYS A 4 35.45 -13.92 70.66
N THR A 5 36.26 -13.41 71.57
CA THR A 5 36.08 -12.06 72.13
C THR A 5 36.55 -10.99 71.13
N GLN A 6 36.19 -9.73 71.35
CA GLN A 6 36.70 -8.60 70.55
C GLN A 6 38.24 -8.60 70.50
N SER A 7 38.90 -8.76 71.65
CA SER A 7 40.36 -8.74 71.77
C SER A 7 41.01 -9.92 71.04
N GLU A 8 40.44 -11.13 71.18
CA GLU A 8 40.91 -12.32 70.47
C GLU A 8 40.82 -12.14 68.95
N PHE A 9 39.71 -11.60 68.44
CA PHE A 9 39.52 -11.33 67.01
C PHE A 9 40.51 -10.28 66.49
N VAL A 10 40.68 -9.16 67.19
CA VAL A 10 41.60 -8.09 66.79
C VAL A 10 43.05 -8.61 66.76
N SER A 11 43.46 -9.38 67.76
CA SER A 11 44.81 -9.98 67.81
C SER A 11 45.06 -10.94 66.64
N GLU A 12 44.08 -11.75 66.26
CA GLU A 12 44.19 -12.69 65.15
C GLU A 12 44.24 -11.98 63.79
N VAL A 13 43.42 -10.95 63.58
CA VAL A 13 43.48 -10.12 62.36
C VAL A 13 44.83 -9.42 62.26
N ALA A 14 45.38 -8.90 63.36
CA ALA A 14 46.70 -8.26 63.35
C ALA A 14 47.84 -9.23 62.99
N LYS A 15 47.73 -10.51 63.35
CA LYS A 15 48.71 -11.55 62.98
C LYS A 15 48.66 -11.89 61.49
N VAL A 16 47.46 -12.00 60.92
CA VAL A 16 47.28 -12.40 59.51
C VAL A 16 47.39 -11.22 58.55
N LEU A 17 46.91 -10.04 58.97
CA LEU A 17 46.82 -8.82 58.18
C LEU A 17 47.35 -7.62 58.99
N PRO A 18 48.69 -7.47 59.15
CA PRO A 18 49.29 -6.38 59.93
C PRO A 18 48.89 -4.97 59.48
N ASN A 19 48.52 -4.84 58.20
CA ASN A 19 48.15 -3.57 57.56
C ASN A 19 46.65 -3.25 57.64
N VAL A 20 45.87 -3.99 58.43
CA VAL A 20 44.42 -3.79 58.62
C VAL A 20 44.11 -3.51 60.08
N ARG A 21 43.42 -2.39 60.34
CA ARG A 21 42.95 -1.98 61.66
C ARG A 21 41.45 -2.24 61.79
N VAL A 22 41.03 -2.88 62.86
CA VAL A 22 39.60 -3.09 63.17
C VAL A 22 39.05 -1.85 63.89
N GLU A 23 38.05 -1.20 63.31
CA GLU A 23 37.41 0.01 63.87
C GLU A 23 36.03 -0.28 64.50
N GLY A 24 35.37 -1.38 64.10
CA GLY A 24 34.04 -1.76 64.57
C GLY A 24 34.02 -2.85 65.65
N ALA A 25 32.85 -2.99 66.29
CA ALA A 25 32.59 -4.09 67.22
C ALA A 25 32.39 -5.43 66.48
N TYR A 26 33.02 -6.48 66.99
CA TYR A 26 32.89 -7.85 66.55
C TYR A 26 31.68 -8.49 67.21
N VAL A 27 30.75 -8.97 66.38
CA VAL A 27 29.54 -9.67 66.84
C VAL A 27 29.70 -11.18 66.67
N ASN A 28 30.09 -11.62 65.47
CA ASN A 28 30.35 -13.01 65.11
C ASN A 28 31.14 -13.08 63.79
N SER A 29 31.47 -14.28 63.31
CA SER A 29 32.31 -14.47 62.11
C SER A 29 31.68 -14.04 60.78
N ARG A 30 30.36 -13.85 60.71
CA ARG A 30 29.57 -13.58 59.50
C ARG A 30 28.97 -12.18 59.46
N THR A 31 28.90 -11.47 60.58
CA THR A 31 28.44 -10.09 60.63
C THR A 31 29.58 -9.15 60.28
N LYS A 32 29.37 -8.25 59.32
CA LYS A 32 30.39 -7.31 58.86
C LYS A 32 30.87 -6.41 59.99
N VAL A 33 32.18 -6.17 60.02
CA VAL A 33 32.87 -5.24 60.93
C VAL A 33 33.55 -4.15 60.11
N ALA A 34 33.53 -2.92 60.63
CA ALA A 34 34.24 -1.80 60.05
C ALA A 34 35.75 -1.98 60.25
N VAL A 35 36.52 -1.86 59.18
CA VAL A 35 37.98 -1.92 59.20
C VAL A 35 38.59 -0.83 58.32
N SER A 36 39.84 -0.46 58.60
CA SER A 36 40.60 0.50 57.81
C SER A 36 41.99 -0.04 57.46
N CYS A 37 42.51 0.39 56.31
CA CYS A 37 43.85 0.00 55.87
C CYS A 37 44.85 1.01 56.42
N VAL A 38 45.87 0.54 57.12
CA VAL A 38 46.93 1.39 57.69
C VAL A 38 47.80 2.01 56.58
N VAL A 39 47.93 1.34 55.44
CA VAL A 39 48.77 1.79 54.31
C VAL A 39 48.11 2.89 53.49
N CYS A 40 46.84 2.71 53.10
CA CYS A 40 46.15 3.64 52.19
C CYS A 40 44.97 4.40 52.82
N GLY A 41 44.69 4.19 54.11
CA GLY A 41 43.59 4.83 54.84
C GLY A 41 42.19 4.38 54.43
N TYR A 42 42.04 3.49 53.44
CA TYR A 42 40.73 3.07 52.94
C TYR A 42 39.92 2.34 54.02
N LYS A 43 38.65 2.74 54.19
CA LYS A 43 37.71 2.16 55.15
C LYS A 43 36.68 1.27 54.43
N TRP A 44 36.42 0.07 54.94
CA TRP A 44 35.41 -0.82 54.38
C TRP A 44 34.76 -1.72 55.43
N GLN A 45 33.68 -2.38 55.03
CA GLN A 45 32.96 -3.37 55.82
C GLN A 45 33.37 -4.77 55.37
N ALA A 46 33.91 -5.57 56.28
CA ALA A 46 34.43 -6.91 55.98
C ALA A 46 33.81 -7.97 56.89
N ASN A 47 33.61 -9.19 56.40
CA ASN A 47 33.28 -10.29 57.30
C ASN A 47 34.54 -10.70 58.08
N PRO A 48 34.47 -10.86 59.41
CA PRO A 48 35.58 -11.34 60.22
C PRO A 48 36.18 -12.67 59.75
N PHE A 49 35.36 -13.58 59.22
CA PHE A 49 35.82 -14.83 58.61
C PHE A 49 36.78 -14.60 57.44
N ASP A 50 36.50 -13.64 56.57
CA ASP A 50 37.31 -13.35 55.39
C ASP A 50 38.65 -12.68 55.80
N LEU A 51 38.61 -11.82 56.82
CA LEU A 51 39.81 -11.17 57.36
C LEU A 51 40.80 -12.19 57.95
N ILE A 52 40.31 -13.16 58.73
CA ILE A 52 41.16 -14.22 59.32
C ILE A 52 41.76 -15.13 58.24
N ARG A 53 41.10 -15.27 57.07
CA ARG A 53 41.64 -16.00 55.91
C ARG A 53 42.64 -15.19 55.08
N GLY A 54 42.95 -13.96 55.48
CA GLY A 54 43.92 -13.11 54.80
C GLY A 54 43.36 -12.22 53.70
N HIS A 55 42.04 -12.02 53.62
CA HIS A 55 41.47 -11.06 52.67
C HIS A 55 41.63 -9.61 53.18
N GLY A 56 42.72 -8.97 52.77
CA GLY A 56 43.08 -7.60 53.16
C GLY A 56 42.38 -6.49 52.38
N CYS A 57 43.03 -5.32 52.32
CA CYS A 57 42.47 -4.12 51.72
C CYS A 57 42.17 -4.30 50.21
N PRO A 58 40.92 -4.12 49.77
CA PRO A 58 40.56 -4.30 48.36
C PRO A 58 41.17 -3.22 47.46
N ARG A 59 41.43 -2.01 47.97
CA ARG A 59 42.08 -0.94 47.21
C ARG A 59 43.55 -1.27 46.91
N CYS A 60 44.32 -1.65 47.93
CA CYS A 60 45.71 -2.08 47.74
C CYS A 60 45.83 -3.33 46.85
N ALA A 61 44.85 -4.22 46.90
CA ALA A 61 44.79 -5.40 46.04
C ALA A 61 44.27 -5.13 44.61
N GLY A 62 43.90 -3.89 44.27
CA GLY A 62 43.30 -3.54 42.98
C GLY A 62 41.91 -4.14 42.72
N LYS A 63 41.24 -4.64 43.76
CA LYS A 63 39.92 -5.29 43.72
C LYS A 63 38.79 -4.43 44.29
N GLU A 64 39.02 -3.12 44.44
CA GLU A 64 38.00 -2.18 44.87
C GLU A 64 36.83 -2.18 43.87
N ARG A 65 35.61 -2.39 44.38
CA ARG A 65 34.41 -2.32 43.55
C ARG A 65 34.18 -0.86 43.15
N LYS A 66 33.91 -0.64 41.87
CA LYS A 66 33.54 0.68 41.37
C LYS A 66 32.20 1.12 41.95
N THR A 67 32.12 2.39 42.33
CA THR A 67 30.86 3.02 42.71
C THR A 67 30.06 3.41 41.46
N PRO A 68 28.73 3.58 41.55
CA PRO A 68 27.91 4.04 40.43
C PRO A 68 28.40 5.38 39.85
N GLU A 69 28.76 6.34 40.69
CA GLU A 69 29.18 7.69 40.29
C GLU A 69 30.48 7.67 39.48
N ARG A 70 31.42 6.79 39.89
CA ARG A 70 32.67 6.58 39.17
C ARG A 70 32.41 5.92 37.81
N PHE A 71 31.48 4.97 37.74
CA PHE A 71 31.11 4.32 36.48
C PHE A 71 30.43 5.31 35.52
N GLU A 72 29.49 6.10 36.01
CA GLU A 72 28.80 7.14 35.23
C GLU A 72 29.79 8.15 34.62
N SER A 73 30.76 8.62 35.42
CA SER A 73 31.81 9.53 34.96
C SER A 73 32.69 8.92 33.86
N GLU A 74 33.05 7.63 33.99
CA GLU A 74 33.82 6.91 32.96
C GLU A 74 33.03 6.77 31.65
N ILE A 75 31.74 6.43 31.72
CA ILE A 75 30.90 6.30 30.52
C ILE A 75 30.67 7.66 29.85
N ALA A 76 30.48 8.73 30.62
CA ALA A 76 30.36 10.08 30.06
C ALA A 76 31.61 10.49 29.25
N ALA A 77 32.80 10.07 29.69
CA ALA A 77 34.06 10.34 28.98
C ALA A 77 34.25 9.46 27.73
N VAL A 78 33.94 8.16 27.83
CA VAL A 78 34.20 7.19 26.74
C VAL A 78 33.09 7.16 25.70
N ASN A 79 31.83 7.32 26.14
CA ASN A 79 30.62 7.17 25.34
C ASN A 79 29.65 8.34 25.64
N PRO A 80 30.03 9.60 25.31
CA PRO A 80 29.22 10.79 25.63
C PRO A 80 27.82 10.77 24.98
N GLY A 81 27.65 10.02 23.89
CA GLY A 81 26.37 9.83 23.21
C GLY A 81 25.39 8.87 23.89
N ILE A 82 25.70 8.35 25.08
CA ILE A 82 24.85 7.41 25.83
C ILE A 82 24.31 8.08 27.12
N GLU A 83 23.05 7.82 27.41
CA GLU A 83 22.35 8.18 28.64
C GLU A 83 22.12 6.90 29.45
N LEU A 84 22.57 6.86 30.71
CA LEU A 84 22.35 5.72 31.61
C LEU A 84 20.97 5.87 32.27
N ILE A 85 20.08 4.91 32.06
CA ILE A 85 18.71 4.94 32.62
C ILE A 85 18.67 4.17 33.95
N ASP A 86 19.35 3.03 34.02
CA ASP A 86 19.52 2.25 35.25
C ASP A 86 20.85 2.56 35.96
N SER A 87 20.86 2.40 37.28
CA SER A 87 22.08 2.52 38.09
C SER A 87 23.02 1.33 37.93
N TYR A 88 24.32 1.60 38.02
CA TYR A 88 25.36 0.57 37.93
C TYR A 88 25.39 -0.33 39.18
N ARG A 89 25.30 -1.64 38.95
CA ARG A 89 25.37 -2.65 40.03
C ARG A 89 26.71 -3.37 40.09
N ASN A 90 27.16 -3.90 38.96
CA ASN A 90 28.43 -4.61 38.77
C ASN A 90 28.73 -4.76 37.27
N THR A 91 29.89 -5.29 36.91
CA THR A 91 30.34 -5.38 35.50
C THR A 91 29.56 -6.38 34.62
N SER A 92 28.84 -7.32 35.22
CA SER A 92 28.17 -8.45 34.54
C SER A 92 26.65 -8.31 34.44
N THR A 93 26.03 -7.49 35.28
CA THR A 93 24.59 -7.26 35.23
C THR A 93 24.30 -6.20 34.16
N LYS A 94 23.46 -6.56 33.19
CA LYS A 94 23.01 -5.63 32.16
C LYS A 94 22.23 -4.46 32.76
N MET A 95 22.37 -3.30 32.15
CA MET A 95 21.67 -2.06 32.53
C MET A 95 20.97 -1.46 31.32
N LEU A 96 19.81 -0.84 31.53
CA LEU A 96 19.12 -0.08 30.50
C LEU A 96 19.85 1.24 30.23
N VAL A 97 20.12 1.50 28.95
CA VAL A 97 20.75 2.72 28.47
C VAL A 97 20.01 3.24 27.24
N ARG A 98 20.12 4.55 26.97
CA ARG A 98 19.49 5.23 25.83
C ARG A 98 20.52 5.96 24.99
N CYS A 99 20.41 5.86 23.67
CA CYS A 99 21.23 6.64 22.75
C CYS A 99 20.73 8.08 22.70
N ARG A 100 21.61 9.06 22.91
CA ARG A 100 21.23 10.48 22.81
C ARG A 100 20.88 10.89 21.38
N THR A 101 21.51 10.28 20.36
CA THR A 101 21.31 10.61 18.94
C THR A 101 20.00 10.05 18.37
N CYS A 102 19.76 8.74 18.50
CA CYS A 102 18.58 8.09 17.90
C CYS A 102 17.49 7.70 18.92
N ARG A 103 17.68 8.04 20.20
CA ARG A 103 16.75 7.74 21.31
C ARG A 103 16.45 6.25 21.53
N PHE A 104 17.17 5.35 20.87
CA PHE A 104 17.03 3.90 21.04
C PHE A 104 17.49 3.46 22.43
N GLU A 105 16.66 2.64 23.10
CA GLU A 105 16.95 2.06 24.41
C GLU A 105 17.32 0.58 24.31
N TRP A 106 18.36 0.16 25.01
CA TRP A 106 18.77 -1.26 25.04
C TRP A 106 19.44 -1.66 26.35
N LEU A 107 19.43 -2.96 26.62
CA LEU A 107 20.16 -3.57 27.74
C LEU A 107 21.62 -3.78 27.34
N ALA A 108 22.53 -3.05 27.98
CA ALA A 108 23.96 -3.09 27.72
C ALA A 108 24.74 -3.74 28.87
N ASN A 109 25.83 -4.44 28.55
CA ASN A 109 26.79 -4.87 29.56
C ASN A 109 27.69 -3.67 29.95
N PRO A 110 27.87 -3.37 31.25
CA PRO A 110 28.75 -2.27 31.67
C PRO A 110 30.19 -2.39 31.15
N SER A 111 30.71 -3.62 31.01
CA SER A 111 32.02 -3.87 30.43
C SER A 111 32.15 -3.42 28.96
N THR A 112 31.10 -3.58 28.15
CA THR A 112 31.11 -3.20 26.73
C THR A 112 31.00 -1.69 26.54
N LEU A 113 30.20 -1.02 27.38
CA LEU A 113 30.08 0.44 27.36
C LEU A 113 31.42 1.12 27.67
N ARG A 114 32.22 0.56 28.58
CA ARG A 114 33.55 1.09 28.93
C ARG A 114 34.59 0.96 27.82
N VAL A 115 34.40 0.03 26.87
CA VAL A 115 35.31 -0.17 25.73
C VAL A 115 34.93 0.73 24.54
N GLY A 116 33.91 1.59 24.68
CA GLY A 116 33.48 2.49 23.61
C GLY A 116 32.48 1.86 22.63
N ILE A 117 31.94 0.67 22.94
CA ILE A 117 30.88 0.09 22.11
C ILE A 117 29.60 0.92 22.31
N GLY A 118 29.22 1.63 21.25
CA GLY A 118 28.10 2.57 21.24
C GLY A 118 26.74 1.95 20.94
N CYS A 119 25.82 2.78 20.42
CA CYS A 119 24.47 2.35 20.09
C CYS A 119 24.46 1.32 18.94
N PRO A 120 23.92 0.11 19.15
CA PRO A 120 23.86 -0.92 18.10
C PRO A 120 22.93 -0.55 16.94
N SER A 121 21.95 0.36 17.17
CA SER A 121 21.11 0.89 16.10
C SER A 121 21.88 1.83 15.18
N CYS A 122 22.70 2.72 15.74
CA CYS A 122 23.55 3.64 14.96
C CYS A 122 24.67 2.89 14.23
N ALA A 123 25.23 1.86 14.86
CA ALA A 123 26.30 1.04 14.27
C ALA A 123 25.79 -0.02 13.27
N GLY A 124 24.47 -0.19 13.11
CA GLY A 124 23.89 -1.18 12.20
C GLY A 124 24.08 -2.65 12.62
N THR A 125 24.55 -2.91 13.85
CA THR A 125 24.85 -4.26 14.36
C THR A 125 23.69 -4.90 15.13
N LEU A 126 22.59 -4.17 15.30
CA LEU A 126 21.40 -4.62 16.01
C LEU A 126 20.73 -5.81 15.31
N LYS A 127 20.76 -6.99 15.94
CA LYS A 127 19.86 -8.09 15.56
C LYS A 127 18.43 -7.66 15.86
N LYS A 128 17.65 -7.41 14.81
CA LYS A 128 16.26 -6.97 14.94
C LYS A 128 15.43 -8.08 15.55
N THR A 129 14.88 -7.84 16.74
CA THR A 129 13.85 -8.67 17.36
C THR A 129 12.47 -8.25 16.86
N ARG A 130 11.42 -9.03 17.17
CA ARG A 130 10.03 -8.66 16.86
C ARG A 130 9.70 -7.25 17.36
N ASP A 131 9.98 -6.95 18.63
CA ASP A 131 9.63 -5.67 19.25
C ASP A 131 10.37 -4.49 18.62
N ILE A 132 11.63 -4.70 18.23
CA ILE A 132 12.42 -3.68 17.53
C ILE A 132 11.83 -3.44 16.14
N PHE A 133 11.49 -4.51 15.40
CA PHE A 133 10.84 -4.38 14.10
C PHE A 133 9.49 -3.66 14.20
N VAL A 134 8.63 -4.04 15.14
CA VAL A 134 7.31 -3.42 15.32
C VAL A 134 7.44 -1.94 15.67
N ARG A 135 8.36 -1.58 16.58
CA ARG A 135 8.61 -0.17 16.91
C ARG A 135 9.13 0.63 15.71
N GLN A 136 10.07 0.07 14.94
CA GLN A 136 10.57 0.72 13.72
C GLN A 136 9.47 0.85 12.66
N LEU A 137 8.62 -0.17 12.51
CA LEU A 137 7.50 -0.14 11.59
C LEU A 137 6.48 0.93 12.00
N ALA A 138 6.18 1.06 13.29
CA ALA A 138 5.28 2.10 13.79
C ALA A 138 5.83 3.52 13.54
N GLN A 139 7.16 3.70 13.50
CA GLN A 139 7.78 4.98 13.17
C GLN A 139 7.73 5.29 11.66
N VAL A 140 8.00 4.29 10.80
CA VAL A 140 8.07 4.48 9.34
C VAL A 140 6.67 4.44 8.69
N ASN A 141 5.83 3.51 9.16
CA ASN A 141 4.51 3.19 8.64
C ASN A 141 3.52 2.96 9.80
N PRO A 142 3.09 4.02 10.52
CA PRO A 142 2.21 3.91 11.69
C PRO A 142 0.83 3.30 11.43
N GLY A 143 0.42 3.19 10.15
CA GLY A 143 -0.87 2.60 9.76
C GLY A 143 -0.80 1.14 9.32
N ILE A 144 0.23 0.41 9.75
CA ILE A 144 0.41 -1.02 9.45
C ILE A 144 0.54 -1.82 10.75
N THR A 145 -0.44 -2.67 11.01
CA THR A 145 -0.44 -3.65 12.11
C THR A 145 0.25 -4.93 11.67
N VAL A 146 1.11 -5.48 12.53
CA VAL A 146 1.76 -6.78 12.31
C VAL A 146 0.90 -7.92 12.87
N LEU A 147 0.45 -8.83 11.99
CA LEU A 147 -0.37 -9.99 12.38
C LEU A 147 0.47 -11.27 12.53
N GLY A 148 1.49 -11.45 11.68
CA GLY A 148 2.32 -12.65 11.65
C GLY A 148 3.45 -12.68 12.68
N GLU A 149 4.16 -13.81 12.74
CA GLU A 149 5.38 -13.95 13.53
C GLU A 149 6.61 -13.38 12.82
N TYR A 150 7.43 -12.63 13.55
CA TYR A 150 8.71 -12.12 13.05
C TYR A 150 9.80 -13.17 13.21
N ARG A 151 10.38 -13.61 12.08
CA ARG A 151 11.51 -14.56 12.07
C ARG A 151 12.85 -13.88 11.80
N ASN A 152 12.92 -13.08 10.74
CA ASN A 152 14.10 -12.31 10.33
C ASN A 152 13.67 -11.24 9.29
N ASN A 153 14.60 -10.45 8.76
CA ASN A 153 14.27 -9.35 7.84
C ASN A 153 13.95 -9.78 6.39
N ARG A 154 14.19 -11.04 6.01
CA ARG A 154 14.00 -11.57 4.65
C ARG A 154 12.78 -12.48 4.52
N THR A 155 12.33 -13.09 5.60
CA THR A 155 11.13 -13.92 5.61
C THR A 155 9.89 -13.04 5.64
N LYS A 156 8.94 -13.28 4.73
CA LYS A 156 7.68 -12.52 4.68
C LYS A 156 6.91 -12.66 5.99
N ILE A 157 6.31 -11.56 6.44
CA ILE A 157 5.43 -11.49 7.59
C ILE A 157 4.05 -10.98 7.13
N LEU A 158 2.99 -11.52 7.71
CA LEU A 158 1.63 -11.05 7.48
C LEU A 158 1.40 -9.73 8.22
N VAL A 159 0.91 -8.73 7.51
CA VAL A 159 0.56 -7.42 8.05
C VAL A 159 -0.81 -6.99 7.55
N ARG A 160 -1.45 -6.07 8.27
CA ARG A 160 -2.73 -5.48 7.94
C ARG A 160 -2.61 -3.97 7.91
N CYS A 161 -3.22 -3.34 6.92
CA CYS A 161 -3.32 -1.89 6.87
C CYS A 161 -4.45 -1.47 7.79
N ASP A 162 -4.18 -0.58 8.74
CA ASP A 162 -5.22 -0.10 9.66
C ASP A 162 -6.24 0.80 8.97
N ARG A 163 -5.88 1.37 7.80
CA ARG A 163 -6.74 2.25 6.98
C ARG A 163 -7.76 1.49 6.14
N CYS A 164 -7.37 0.38 5.49
CA CYS A 164 -8.24 -0.33 4.54
C CYS A 164 -8.46 -1.81 4.90
N HIS A 165 -7.97 -2.22 6.07
CA HIS A 165 -7.99 -3.59 6.60
C HIS A 165 -7.45 -4.67 5.64
N HIS A 166 -6.78 -4.27 4.57
CA HIS A 166 -6.15 -5.20 3.66
C HIS A 166 -5.00 -5.91 4.36
N GLU A 167 -5.03 -7.24 4.30
CA GLU A 167 -3.97 -8.10 4.80
C GLU A 167 -3.06 -8.55 3.64
N TRP A 168 -1.75 -8.41 3.81
CA TRP A 168 -0.77 -8.88 2.82
C TRP A 168 0.51 -9.36 3.48
N SER A 169 1.27 -10.16 2.74
CA SER A 169 2.55 -10.70 3.20
C SER A 169 3.72 -9.98 2.54
N GLN A 170 4.62 -9.39 3.33
CA GLN A 170 5.79 -8.68 2.84
C GLN A 170 7.01 -8.86 3.75
N THR A 171 8.22 -8.70 3.20
CA THR A 171 9.46 -8.83 3.99
C THR A 171 9.61 -7.65 4.95
N PRO A 172 10.05 -7.86 6.20
CA PRO A 172 10.31 -6.76 7.13
C PRO A 172 11.33 -5.75 6.62
N HIS A 173 12.30 -6.16 5.80
CA HIS A 173 13.21 -5.24 5.11
C HIS A 173 12.44 -4.20 4.28
N ASN A 174 11.50 -4.65 3.44
CA ASN A 174 10.75 -3.77 2.57
C ASN A 174 9.74 -2.94 3.36
N LEU A 175 9.10 -3.52 4.38
CA LEU A 175 8.14 -2.80 5.23
C LEU A 175 8.76 -1.60 5.99
N LEU A 176 10.07 -1.63 6.20
CA LEU A 176 10.83 -0.54 6.83
C LEU A 176 11.41 0.46 5.82
N ASP A 177 11.20 0.28 4.52
CA ASP A 177 11.48 1.32 3.52
C ASP A 177 10.40 2.40 3.62
N SER A 178 10.80 3.67 3.69
CA SER A 178 9.89 4.82 3.76
C SER A 178 8.97 4.96 2.54
N ARG A 179 9.30 4.30 1.42
CA ARG A 179 8.46 4.23 0.21
C ARG A 179 7.45 3.09 0.26
N SER A 180 7.62 2.12 1.16
CA SER A 180 6.72 0.97 1.27
C SER A 180 5.41 1.39 1.88
N ARG A 181 4.30 1.09 1.18
CA ARG A 181 2.94 1.48 1.55
C ARG A 181 2.00 0.29 1.35
N CYS A 182 0.78 0.40 1.89
CA CYS A 182 -0.25 -0.60 1.63
C CYS A 182 -0.51 -0.70 0.11
N PRO A 183 -0.33 -1.88 -0.51
CA PRO A 183 -0.45 -2.05 -1.97
C PRO A 183 -1.85 -1.74 -2.49
N ARG A 184 -2.86 -1.86 -1.63
CA ARG A 184 -4.26 -1.54 -1.94
C ARG A 184 -4.56 -0.04 -1.85
N CYS A 185 -3.90 0.68 -0.95
CA CYS A 185 -4.05 2.14 -0.83
C CYS A 185 -3.30 2.90 -1.94
N VAL A 186 -2.20 2.35 -2.46
CA VAL A 186 -1.40 2.98 -3.53
C VAL A 186 -2.10 2.91 -4.89
N HIS A 187 -2.86 1.85 -5.17
CA HIS A 187 -3.45 1.59 -6.50
C HIS A 187 -4.96 1.83 -6.60
N SER A 188 -5.54 2.72 -5.78
CA SER A 188 -6.97 3.04 -5.91
C SER A 188 -7.25 3.85 -7.19
N SER A 189 -8.15 3.32 -8.02
CA SER A 189 -8.61 3.91 -9.29
C SER A 189 -9.44 5.19 -9.14
N THR A 190 -9.91 5.48 -7.93
CA THR A 190 -10.65 6.69 -7.55
C THR A 190 -9.77 7.42 -6.55
N SER A 191 -9.56 8.73 -6.71
CA SER A 191 -8.69 9.47 -5.80
C SER A 191 -9.37 9.58 -4.44
N PHE A 192 -8.61 9.45 -3.35
CA PHE A 192 -9.14 9.67 -2.00
C PHE A 192 -9.76 11.06 -1.89
N THR A 193 -9.11 12.05 -2.51
CA THR A 193 -9.53 13.44 -2.56
C THR A 193 -10.90 13.60 -3.21
N GLU A 194 -11.20 12.90 -4.32
CA GLU A 194 -12.53 12.88 -4.95
C GLU A 194 -13.61 12.40 -3.97
N GLN A 195 -13.38 11.28 -3.29
CA GLN A 195 -14.34 10.74 -2.31
C GLN A 195 -14.42 11.59 -1.04
N TYR A 196 -13.34 12.27 -0.67
CA TYR A 196 -13.33 13.25 0.42
C TYR A 196 -14.21 14.45 0.11
N ILE A 197 -14.13 14.99 -1.11
CA ILE A 197 -14.98 16.09 -1.57
C ILE A 197 -16.45 15.65 -1.61
N ILE A 198 -16.74 14.45 -2.13
CA ILE A 198 -18.11 13.91 -2.13
C ILE A 198 -18.65 13.72 -0.71
N GLY A 199 -17.84 13.16 0.19
CA GLY A 199 -18.19 12.99 1.60
C GLY A 199 -18.52 14.33 2.27
N PHE A 200 -17.70 15.34 2.02
CA PHE A 200 -17.94 16.72 2.48
C PHE A 200 -19.25 17.28 1.94
N LEU A 201 -19.49 17.23 0.63
CA LEU A 201 -20.71 17.77 0.02
C LEU A 201 -21.97 17.07 0.57
N LYS A 202 -21.89 15.78 0.89
CA LYS A 202 -23.00 15.03 1.52
C LYS A 202 -23.34 15.48 2.94
N GLN A 203 -22.44 16.18 3.63
CA GLN A 203 -22.73 16.78 4.95
C GLN A 203 -23.50 18.10 4.84
N LEU A 204 -23.62 18.67 3.63
CA LEU A 204 -24.22 19.98 3.45
C LEU A 204 -25.69 19.86 3.05
N ASP A 205 -26.55 20.55 3.80
CA ASP A 205 -27.96 20.67 3.47
C ASP A 205 -28.20 21.76 2.43
N GLY A 206 -29.24 21.58 1.61
CA GLY A 206 -29.68 22.59 0.64
C GLY A 206 -28.82 22.73 -0.62
N ILE A 207 -27.72 21.97 -0.76
CA ILE A 207 -26.85 22.06 -1.94
C ILE A 207 -27.36 21.30 -3.16
N GLY A 208 -28.45 20.53 -3.04
CA GLY A 208 -29.06 19.78 -4.14
C GLY A 208 -28.30 18.51 -4.53
N LYS A 209 -28.40 18.09 -5.80
CA LYS A 209 -27.85 16.82 -6.29
C LYS A 209 -26.35 16.92 -6.56
N ILE A 210 -25.60 15.90 -6.15
CA ILE A 210 -24.18 15.71 -6.49
C ILE A 210 -24.10 14.75 -7.69
N LEU A 211 -23.42 15.16 -8.75
CA LEU A 211 -23.15 14.37 -9.95
C LEU A 211 -21.67 13.99 -9.98
N GLU A 212 -21.38 12.71 -10.19
CA GLU A 212 -20.02 12.18 -10.33
C GLU A 212 -19.74 11.85 -11.80
N ARG A 213 -18.55 12.19 -12.29
CA ARG A 213 -18.09 11.90 -13.67
C ARG A 213 -19.05 12.40 -14.76
N ASP A 214 -19.62 13.58 -14.55
CA ASP A 214 -20.54 14.20 -15.50
C ASP A 214 -19.82 14.57 -16.80
N ARG A 215 -20.36 14.16 -17.95
CA ARG A 215 -19.81 14.53 -19.27
C ARG A 215 -20.75 15.43 -20.07
N ASP A 216 -21.97 15.63 -19.58
CA ASP A 216 -23.07 16.21 -20.36
C ASP A 216 -22.99 17.74 -20.37
N VAL A 217 -22.50 18.36 -19.29
CA VAL A 217 -22.49 19.82 -19.15
C VAL A 217 -21.54 20.50 -20.12
N ILE A 218 -20.33 19.95 -20.28
CA ILE A 218 -19.25 20.55 -21.08
C ILE A 218 -18.70 19.64 -22.20
N GLY A 219 -19.23 18.42 -22.36
CA GLY A 219 -18.69 17.44 -23.31
C GLY A 219 -17.34 16.83 -22.89
N MET A 220 -16.92 17.06 -21.65
CA MET A 220 -15.73 16.50 -21.00
C MET A 220 -16.11 16.07 -19.58
N GLU A 221 -15.44 15.05 -19.05
CA GLU A 221 -15.70 14.53 -17.71
C GLU A 221 -15.33 15.57 -16.63
N LEU A 222 -16.27 15.83 -15.73
CA LEU A 222 -16.10 16.57 -14.47
C LEU A 222 -16.18 15.56 -13.33
N ASP A 223 -15.16 15.52 -12.46
CA ASP A 223 -15.09 14.51 -11.40
C ASP A 223 -16.27 14.63 -10.43
N VAL A 224 -16.52 15.84 -9.91
CA VAL A 224 -17.63 16.14 -9.00
C VAL A 224 -18.31 17.44 -9.43
N TYR A 225 -19.62 17.41 -9.66
CA TYR A 225 -20.41 18.57 -10.09
C TYR A 225 -21.70 18.72 -9.26
N VAL A 226 -21.97 19.95 -8.81
CA VAL A 226 -23.18 20.33 -8.06
C VAL A 226 -23.97 21.34 -8.89
N PRO A 227 -25.01 20.92 -9.64
CA PRO A 227 -25.70 21.78 -10.61
C PRO A 227 -26.37 23.00 -10.01
N SER A 228 -26.99 22.83 -8.85
CA SER A 228 -27.67 23.87 -8.06
C SER A 228 -26.73 25.00 -7.67
N LEU A 229 -25.45 24.70 -7.43
CA LEU A 229 -24.43 25.68 -7.09
C LEU A 229 -23.61 26.14 -8.30
N ARG A 230 -23.83 25.54 -9.48
CA ARG A 230 -22.97 25.66 -10.67
C ARG A 230 -21.48 25.53 -10.33
N LEU A 231 -21.17 24.57 -9.45
CA LEU A 231 -19.84 24.38 -8.89
C LEU A 231 -19.34 22.97 -9.21
N ALA A 232 -18.11 22.87 -9.71
CA ALA A 232 -17.43 21.61 -9.98
C ALA A 232 -16.06 21.56 -9.30
N PHE A 233 -15.63 20.35 -8.93
CA PHE A 233 -14.32 20.08 -8.35
C PHE A 233 -13.60 19.01 -9.18
N GLU A 234 -12.30 19.24 -9.41
CA GLU A 234 -11.42 18.35 -10.17
C GLU A 234 -10.11 18.13 -9.39
N PRO A 235 -10.07 17.12 -8.50
CA PRO A 235 -8.85 16.77 -7.77
C PRO A 235 -7.90 15.91 -8.62
N GLY A 236 -6.60 16.24 -8.65
CA GLY A 236 -5.61 15.49 -9.43
C GLY A 236 -4.20 15.56 -8.86
N SER A 237 -3.39 14.52 -9.10
CA SER A 237 -1.96 14.52 -8.71
C SER A 237 -1.10 15.26 -9.73
N TRP A 238 -0.26 16.18 -9.24
CA TRP A 238 0.61 17.00 -10.07
C TRP A 238 1.51 16.17 -10.97
N VAL A 239 2.01 15.04 -10.47
CA VAL A 239 2.87 14.11 -11.21
C VAL A 239 2.23 13.69 -12.55
N TRP A 240 0.89 13.56 -12.57
CA TRP A 240 0.13 13.23 -13.76
C TRP A 240 -0.33 14.46 -14.55
N HIS A 241 -0.70 15.54 -13.87
CA HIS A 241 -1.31 16.73 -14.49
C HIS A 241 -0.31 17.73 -15.05
N ARG A 242 0.96 17.73 -14.61
CA ARG A 242 2.02 18.61 -15.14
C ARG A 242 2.16 18.56 -16.67
N ASN A 243 1.87 17.41 -17.27
CA ASN A 243 1.94 17.21 -18.72
C ASN A 243 0.57 17.38 -19.42
N LYS A 244 -0.50 17.76 -18.69
CA LYS A 244 -1.88 17.88 -19.18
C LYS A 244 -2.48 19.28 -19.00
N LEU A 245 -1.68 20.27 -18.62
CA LEU A 245 -2.12 21.64 -18.32
C LEU A 245 -2.99 22.29 -19.41
N ALA A 246 -2.71 22.04 -20.68
CA ALA A 246 -3.51 22.55 -21.80
C ALA A 246 -4.94 21.95 -21.82
N THR A 247 -5.07 20.67 -21.45
CA THR A 247 -6.38 20.00 -21.34
C THR A 247 -7.15 20.54 -20.15
N ASP A 248 -6.48 20.73 -19.01
CA ASP A 248 -7.09 21.26 -17.79
C ASP A 248 -7.53 22.73 -17.98
N ALA A 249 -6.73 23.53 -18.71
CA ALA A 249 -7.09 24.89 -19.10
C ALA A 249 -8.33 24.90 -20.02
N ARG A 250 -8.38 23.99 -21.01
CA ARG A 250 -9.56 23.83 -21.88
C ARG A 250 -10.81 23.48 -21.08
N LYS A 251 -10.73 22.57 -20.11
CA LYS A 251 -11.86 22.25 -19.22
C LYS A 251 -12.36 23.50 -18.49
N ARG A 252 -11.45 24.29 -17.90
CA ARG A 252 -11.81 25.54 -17.22
C ARG A 252 -12.51 26.53 -18.15
N SER A 253 -12.01 26.73 -19.37
CA SER A 253 -12.66 27.61 -20.34
C SER A 253 -14.07 27.13 -20.73
N LEU A 254 -14.27 25.83 -20.88
CA LEU A 254 -15.60 25.27 -21.18
C LEU A 254 -16.57 25.42 -20.02
N CYS A 255 -16.12 25.19 -18.78
CA CYS A 255 -16.92 25.44 -17.58
C CYS A 255 -17.32 26.92 -17.48
N ALA A 256 -16.36 27.84 -17.64
CA ALA A 256 -16.63 29.28 -17.60
C ALA A 256 -17.65 29.70 -18.66
N ALA A 257 -17.56 29.17 -19.89
CA ALA A 257 -18.52 29.43 -20.95
C ALA A 257 -19.95 28.92 -20.64
N LYS A 258 -20.08 27.95 -19.74
CA LYS A 258 -21.36 27.44 -19.22
C LYS A 258 -21.78 28.06 -17.89
N GLY A 259 -21.03 29.04 -17.39
CA GLY A 259 -21.26 29.67 -16.10
C GLY A 259 -21.05 28.71 -14.91
N VAL A 260 -20.23 27.68 -15.09
CA VAL A 260 -19.84 26.74 -14.04
C VAL A 260 -18.47 27.13 -13.49
N ARG A 261 -18.38 27.30 -12.17
CA ARG A 261 -17.10 27.50 -11.47
C ARG A 261 -16.41 26.15 -11.30
N LEU A 262 -15.27 25.95 -11.97
CA LEU A 262 -14.46 24.75 -11.84
C LEU A 262 -13.28 25.01 -10.90
N VAL A 263 -13.23 24.26 -9.80
CA VAL A 263 -12.14 24.28 -8.82
C VAL A 263 -11.21 23.11 -9.10
N THR A 264 -10.01 23.38 -9.59
CA THR A 264 -8.97 22.36 -9.79
C THR A 264 -8.09 22.29 -8.54
N ILE A 265 -7.88 21.08 -8.00
CA ILE A 265 -7.08 20.87 -6.78
C ILE A 265 -5.93 19.92 -7.10
N TYR A 266 -4.70 20.43 -7.11
CA TYR A 266 -3.51 19.64 -7.31
C TYR A 266 -2.80 19.30 -6.00
N ASP A 267 -2.49 18.02 -5.80
CA ASP A 267 -1.56 17.56 -4.76
C ASP A 267 -0.17 17.22 -5.31
N GLU A 268 0.81 17.11 -4.42
CA GLU A 268 2.22 16.82 -4.76
C GLU A 268 2.88 17.87 -5.68
N VAL A 269 2.47 19.14 -5.60
CA VAL A 269 3.02 20.22 -6.43
C VAL A 269 4.31 20.77 -5.80
N PRO A 270 5.48 20.70 -6.47
CA PRO A 270 6.69 21.39 -6.01
C PRO A 270 6.42 22.89 -5.83
N LEU A 271 7.00 23.50 -4.78
CA LEU A 271 6.75 24.90 -4.44
C LEU A 271 7.08 25.85 -5.60
N ASP A 272 8.08 25.51 -6.41
CA ASP A 272 8.56 26.23 -7.58
C ASP A 272 7.77 25.96 -8.87
N GLU A 273 6.92 24.92 -8.90
CA GLU A 273 6.12 24.54 -10.06
C GLU A 273 4.63 24.95 -9.93
N THR A 274 4.27 25.73 -8.91
CA THR A 274 2.88 26.09 -8.60
C THR A 274 2.21 26.87 -9.75
N PRO A 275 1.19 26.30 -10.44
CA PRO A 275 0.45 27.01 -11.47
C PRO A 275 -0.31 28.19 -10.85
N GLN A 276 -0.09 29.38 -11.41
CA GLN A 276 -0.88 30.56 -11.07
C GLN A 276 -2.07 30.66 -12.02
N ALA A 277 -3.22 30.18 -11.57
CA ALA A 277 -4.48 30.28 -12.30
C ALA A 277 -5.66 30.43 -11.33
N GLU A 278 -6.71 31.10 -11.78
CA GLU A 278 -7.92 31.27 -11.00
C GLU A 278 -8.60 29.91 -10.73
N ASN A 279 -9.10 29.73 -9.51
CA ASN A 279 -9.73 28.49 -9.05
C ASN A 279 -8.83 27.25 -9.16
N VAL A 280 -7.50 27.43 -9.18
CA VAL A 280 -6.52 26.36 -9.08
C VAL A 280 -5.83 26.43 -7.73
N TYR A 281 -5.91 25.33 -6.97
CA TYR A 281 -5.35 25.21 -5.64
C TYR A 281 -4.31 24.11 -5.63
N CYS A 282 -3.13 24.41 -5.10
CA CYS A 282 -1.99 23.52 -5.13
C CYS A 282 -1.49 23.28 -3.72
N VAL A 283 -1.21 22.03 -3.38
CA VAL A 283 -0.54 21.67 -2.13
C VAL A 283 0.73 20.87 -2.41
N PRO A 284 1.80 21.07 -1.60
CA PRO A 284 3.08 20.38 -1.81
C PRO A 284 3.12 18.96 -1.23
N TYR A 285 1.99 18.44 -0.76
CA TYR A 285 1.89 17.15 -0.09
C TYR A 285 0.73 16.33 -0.66
N ASP A 286 0.85 15.00 -0.63
CA ASP A 286 -0.19 14.06 -1.04
C ASP A 286 -1.34 14.04 0.01
N PHE A 287 -2.56 14.36 -0.39
CA PHE A 287 -3.74 14.34 0.49
C PHE A 287 -4.10 12.92 1.00
N LYS A 288 -3.64 11.87 0.32
CA LYS A 288 -3.76 10.48 0.80
C LYS A 288 -2.84 10.19 1.96
N VAL A 289 -1.71 10.89 2.07
CA VAL A 289 -0.63 10.61 3.04
C VAL A 289 -0.65 11.61 4.18
N ASN A 290 -0.86 12.89 3.90
CA ASN A 290 -0.92 13.93 4.92
C ASN A 290 -2.26 13.87 5.66
N ARG A 291 -2.19 13.82 7.00
CA ARG A 291 -3.37 13.84 7.88
C ARG A 291 -3.84 15.25 8.20
N ASP A 292 -2.98 16.26 8.04
CA ASP A 292 -3.40 17.65 8.17
C ASP A 292 -4.09 18.08 6.88
N ARG A 293 -5.42 18.17 6.95
CA ARG A 293 -6.30 18.53 5.83
C ARG A 293 -6.94 19.90 6.00
N ARG A 294 -6.53 20.68 7.00
CA ARG A 294 -7.14 21.99 7.31
C ARG A 294 -7.21 22.90 6.10
N GLY A 295 -6.12 23.00 5.33
CA GLY A 295 -6.12 23.82 4.10
C GLY A 295 -7.14 23.35 3.05
N LEU A 296 -7.37 22.04 2.90
CA LEU A 296 -8.42 21.52 2.01
C LEU A 296 -9.81 21.75 2.60
N GLN A 297 -9.98 21.55 3.90
CA GLN A 297 -11.24 21.78 4.62
C GLN A 297 -11.69 23.25 4.50
N ASP A 298 -10.78 24.19 4.75
CA ASP A 298 -10.99 25.63 4.63
C ASP A 298 -11.36 26.01 3.19
N LEU A 299 -10.65 25.44 2.21
CA LEU A 299 -10.94 25.64 0.79
C LEU A 299 -12.36 25.17 0.43
N LEU A 300 -12.73 23.95 0.83
CA LEU A 300 -14.02 23.35 0.49
C LEU A 300 -15.17 24.14 1.12
N ILE A 301 -15.05 24.54 2.38
CA ILE A 301 -16.02 25.42 3.04
C ILE A 301 -16.10 26.75 2.29
N SER A 302 -14.96 27.44 2.12
CA SER A 302 -14.93 28.78 1.51
C SER A 302 -15.58 28.82 0.13
N VAL A 303 -15.22 27.89 -0.75
CA VAL A 303 -15.73 27.89 -2.12
C VAL A 303 -17.19 27.48 -2.18
N THR A 304 -17.60 26.48 -1.41
CA THR A 304 -18.98 25.99 -1.42
C THR A 304 -19.93 27.00 -0.77
N SER A 305 -19.51 27.64 0.32
CA SER A 305 -20.26 28.72 0.95
C SER A 305 -20.43 29.92 0.05
N ALA A 306 -19.37 30.34 -0.65
CA ALA A 306 -19.45 31.42 -1.63
C ALA A 306 -20.39 31.09 -2.79
N ALA A 307 -20.43 29.83 -3.25
CA ALA A 307 -21.32 29.39 -4.33
C ALA A 307 -22.79 29.26 -3.88
N ALA A 308 -23.02 28.83 -2.63
CA ALA A 308 -24.36 28.67 -2.07
C ALA A 308 -24.97 29.97 -1.54
N GLY A 309 -24.13 30.97 -1.23
CA GLY A 309 -24.56 32.16 -0.50
C GLY A 309 -24.93 31.88 0.95
N VAL A 310 -24.40 30.79 1.54
CA VAL A 310 -24.67 30.31 2.90
C VAL A 310 -23.34 29.94 3.56
N ASP A 311 -23.14 30.33 4.82
CA ASP A 311 -21.97 29.90 5.58
C ASP A 311 -22.19 28.47 6.12
N PHE A 312 -21.28 27.56 5.77
CA PHE A 312 -21.29 26.16 6.20
C PHE A 312 -20.24 25.90 7.30
N CYS A 313 -19.58 26.93 7.80
CA CYS A 313 -18.61 26.80 8.89
C CYS A 313 -19.24 26.09 10.10
N GLY A 314 -18.53 25.10 10.66
CA GLY A 314 -19.02 24.31 11.80
C GLY A 314 -20.17 23.34 11.50
N SER A 315 -20.69 23.30 10.26
CA SER A 315 -21.80 22.42 9.86
C SER A 315 -21.35 21.04 9.37
N VAL A 316 -20.04 20.76 9.42
CA VAL A 316 -19.43 19.58 8.81
C VAL A 316 -18.78 18.70 9.88
N ASP A 317 -19.24 17.44 9.98
CA ASP A 317 -18.50 16.41 10.71
C ASP A 317 -17.35 15.88 9.85
N TRP A 318 -16.16 16.44 10.07
CA TRP A 318 -14.96 16.04 9.32
C TRP A 318 -14.51 14.61 9.57
N GLN A 319 -14.84 14.02 10.73
CA GLN A 319 -14.51 12.61 10.99
C GLN A 319 -15.39 11.71 10.12
N ALA A 320 -16.68 12.01 10.01
CA ALA A 320 -17.58 11.29 9.12
C ALA A 320 -17.17 11.44 7.64
N VAL A 321 -16.69 12.62 7.23
CA VAL A 321 -16.13 12.83 5.88
C VAL A 321 -14.90 11.96 5.64
N GLU A 322 -13.97 11.90 6.60
CA GLU A 322 -12.80 11.03 6.51
C GLU A 322 -13.19 9.56 6.39
N ASP A 323 -14.07 9.08 7.26
CA ASP A 323 -14.54 7.69 7.26
C ASP A 323 -15.22 7.33 5.93
N TYR A 324 -16.05 8.23 5.40
CA TYR A 324 -16.67 8.08 4.08
C TYR A 324 -15.60 7.97 2.99
N ALA A 325 -14.66 8.93 2.95
CA ALA A 325 -13.62 8.99 1.94
C ALA A 325 -12.76 7.73 1.96
N TYR A 326 -12.39 7.24 3.14
CA TYR A 326 -11.63 6.00 3.28
C TYR A 326 -12.43 4.80 2.80
N ALA A 327 -13.68 4.63 3.23
CA ALA A 327 -14.52 3.52 2.82
C ALA A 327 -14.73 3.46 1.30
N HIS A 328 -14.88 4.60 0.64
CA HIS A 328 -15.24 4.69 -0.78
C HIS A 328 -14.02 4.87 -1.71
N SER A 329 -12.86 5.27 -1.19
CA SER A 329 -11.59 5.33 -1.95
C SER A 329 -10.83 4.01 -1.96
N VAL A 330 -11.29 3.00 -1.21
CA VAL A 330 -10.70 1.67 -1.28
C VAL A 330 -10.94 1.10 -2.68
N CYS A 331 -9.87 0.62 -3.32
CA CYS A 331 -10.01 -0.23 -4.49
C CYS A 331 -10.81 -1.46 -4.06
N GLY A 332 -12.09 -1.53 -4.44
CA GLY A 332 -13.02 -2.58 -4.04
C GLY A 332 -12.37 -3.96 -4.13
N GLY A 333 -12.72 -4.86 -3.21
CA GLY A 333 -12.14 -6.20 -3.21
C GLY A 333 -12.51 -6.95 -4.49
N THR A 334 -11.95 -8.15 -4.67
CA THR A 334 -12.41 -9.03 -5.76
C THR A 334 -13.93 -9.21 -5.74
N GLU A 335 -14.55 -9.26 -4.56
CA GLU A 335 -16.00 -9.35 -4.38
C GLU A 335 -16.76 -8.11 -4.88
N ASP A 336 -16.30 -6.91 -4.53
CA ASP A 336 -16.91 -5.66 -5.02
C ASP A 336 -16.79 -5.54 -6.54
N PHE A 337 -15.63 -5.92 -7.08
CA PHE A 337 -15.43 -5.96 -8.52
C PHE A 337 -16.38 -6.95 -9.19
N VAL A 338 -16.55 -8.15 -8.61
CA VAL A 338 -17.52 -9.16 -9.09
C VAL A 338 -18.95 -8.62 -9.06
N ALA A 339 -19.36 -7.96 -7.99
CA ALA A 339 -20.69 -7.38 -7.86
C ALA A 339 -20.95 -6.28 -8.92
N LYS A 340 -19.98 -5.39 -9.15
CA LYS A 340 -20.05 -4.36 -10.20
C LYS A 340 -20.10 -4.99 -11.59
N LEU A 341 -19.23 -5.97 -11.86
CA LEU A 341 -19.18 -6.65 -13.14
C LEU A 341 -20.46 -7.45 -13.41
N ALA A 342 -21.06 -8.07 -12.40
CA ALA A 342 -22.30 -8.83 -12.54
C ALA A 342 -23.48 -7.95 -12.99
N LYS A 343 -23.55 -6.69 -12.54
CA LYS A 343 -24.60 -5.73 -12.97
C LYS A 343 -24.49 -5.38 -14.46
N ARG A 344 -23.26 -5.25 -14.98
CA ARG A 344 -23.02 -4.82 -16.37
C ARG A 344 -22.90 -5.99 -17.36
N SER A 345 -22.21 -7.04 -16.94
CA SER A 345 -21.79 -8.19 -17.76
C SER A 345 -22.09 -9.50 -17.03
N PRO A 346 -23.38 -9.87 -16.85
CA PRO A 346 -23.79 -11.00 -16.01
C PRO A 346 -23.24 -12.36 -16.50
N ASN A 347 -22.90 -12.45 -17.79
CA ASN A 347 -22.37 -13.65 -18.45
C ASN A 347 -20.85 -13.87 -18.26
N ILE A 348 -20.19 -13.04 -17.46
CA ILE A 348 -18.77 -13.16 -17.13
C ILE A 348 -18.63 -13.58 -15.65
N ALA A 349 -17.79 -14.58 -15.40
CA ALA A 349 -17.37 -15.01 -14.07
C ALA A 349 -15.92 -14.61 -13.86
N VAL A 350 -15.58 -14.07 -12.68
CA VAL A 350 -14.21 -13.74 -12.31
C VAL A 350 -13.54 -14.98 -11.72
N ILE A 351 -12.37 -15.35 -12.23
CA ILE A 351 -11.61 -16.52 -11.78
C ILE A 351 -10.22 -16.15 -11.24
N GLY A 352 -9.85 -14.87 -11.30
CA GLY A 352 -8.60 -14.35 -10.74
C GLY A 352 -8.85 -13.31 -9.65
N GLU A 353 -7.77 -12.89 -9.00
CA GLU A 353 -7.79 -11.84 -7.97
C GLU A 353 -7.80 -10.44 -8.62
N TYR A 354 -8.65 -9.55 -8.12
CA TYR A 354 -8.67 -8.15 -8.53
C TYR A 354 -7.58 -7.36 -7.80
N LYS A 355 -6.70 -6.71 -8.58
CA LYS A 355 -5.52 -5.98 -8.08
C LYS A 355 -5.54 -4.49 -8.44
N GLY A 356 -6.62 -4.00 -9.02
CA GLY A 356 -6.76 -2.62 -9.52
C GLY A 356 -7.39 -2.54 -10.91
N SER A 357 -7.96 -1.38 -11.25
CA SER A 357 -8.70 -1.17 -12.50
C SER A 357 -7.83 -1.36 -13.75
N SER A 358 -6.58 -0.87 -13.69
CA SER A 358 -5.62 -0.97 -14.79
C SER A 358 -4.94 -2.33 -14.89
N GLN A 359 -5.12 -3.18 -13.87
CA GLN A 359 -4.53 -4.50 -13.81
C GLN A 359 -5.36 -5.52 -14.57
N ARG A 360 -4.68 -6.53 -15.10
CA ARG A 360 -5.33 -7.63 -15.81
C ARG A 360 -5.85 -8.65 -14.81
N ILE A 361 -7.07 -9.13 -15.05
CA ILE A 361 -7.75 -10.16 -14.27
C ILE A 361 -8.16 -11.30 -15.20
N GLN A 362 -8.12 -12.53 -14.68
CA GLN A 362 -8.61 -13.71 -15.39
C GLN A 362 -10.12 -13.84 -15.22
N VAL A 363 -10.84 -14.07 -16.31
CA VAL A 363 -12.29 -14.23 -16.33
C VAL A 363 -12.69 -15.42 -17.21
N ARG A 364 -13.88 -15.97 -16.95
CA ARG A 364 -14.50 -17.08 -17.67
C ARG A 364 -15.88 -16.68 -18.17
N CYS A 365 -16.21 -17.04 -19.40
CA CYS A 365 -17.55 -16.85 -19.93
C CYS A 365 -18.49 -17.92 -19.36
N LYS A 366 -19.58 -17.52 -18.70
CA LYS A 366 -20.59 -18.45 -18.17
C LYS A 366 -21.38 -19.18 -19.27
N VAL A 367 -21.39 -18.64 -20.49
CA VAL A 367 -22.15 -19.21 -21.63
C VAL A 367 -21.36 -20.30 -22.37
N CYS A 368 -20.06 -20.11 -22.60
CA CYS A 368 -19.26 -21.04 -23.41
C CYS A 368 -18.01 -21.60 -22.71
N GLY A 369 -17.77 -21.22 -21.46
CA GLY A 369 -16.62 -21.67 -20.67
C GLY A 369 -15.27 -21.09 -21.10
N PHE A 370 -15.20 -20.25 -22.15
CA PHE A 370 -13.94 -19.69 -22.61
C PHE A 370 -13.33 -18.76 -21.55
N GLU A 371 -12.03 -18.94 -21.30
CA GLU A 371 -11.25 -18.14 -20.34
C GLU A 371 -10.36 -17.13 -21.06
N TRP A 372 -10.26 -15.92 -20.52
CA TRP A 372 -9.34 -14.91 -21.02
C TRP A 372 -8.90 -13.95 -19.92
N SER A 373 -7.78 -13.29 -20.19
CA SER A 373 -7.26 -12.19 -19.39
C SER A 373 -7.71 -10.87 -20.00
N SER A 374 -8.16 -9.93 -19.18
CA SER A 374 -8.47 -8.56 -19.60
C SER A 374 -8.25 -7.55 -18.48
N ARG A 375 -8.13 -6.26 -18.80
CA ARG A 375 -8.05 -5.22 -17.78
C ARG A 375 -9.40 -5.05 -17.10
N ALA A 376 -9.40 -4.82 -15.79
CA ALA A 376 -10.61 -4.71 -15.02
C ALA A 376 -11.49 -3.51 -15.42
N ASP A 377 -10.90 -2.36 -15.78
CA ASP A 377 -11.61 -1.20 -16.32
C ASP A 377 -12.39 -1.55 -17.61
N THR A 378 -11.73 -2.16 -18.59
CA THR A 378 -12.36 -2.53 -19.87
C THR A 378 -13.51 -3.55 -19.71
N LEU A 379 -13.46 -4.38 -18.66
CA LEU A 379 -14.53 -5.32 -18.33
C LEU A 379 -15.76 -4.58 -17.77
N LEU A 380 -15.56 -3.57 -16.93
CA LEU A 380 -16.63 -2.73 -16.37
C LEU A 380 -17.25 -1.80 -17.40
N GLU A 381 -16.46 -1.29 -18.35
CA GLU A 381 -16.95 -0.50 -19.48
C GLU A 381 -17.81 -1.34 -20.44
N GLY A 382 -17.59 -2.65 -20.48
CA GLY A 382 -18.25 -3.59 -21.41
C GLY A 382 -17.49 -3.80 -22.72
N ASN A 383 -16.27 -3.26 -22.84
CA ASN A 383 -15.43 -3.34 -24.03
C ASN A 383 -14.71 -4.70 -24.19
N SER A 384 -14.76 -5.56 -23.15
CA SER A 384 -14.07 -6.86 -23.15
C SER A 384 -15.01 -8.05 -22.99
N ALA A 385 -15.98 -8.17 -23.91
CA ALA A 385 -16.89 -9.31 -23.96
C ALA A 385 -16.21 -10.61 -24.44
N CYS A 386 -16.88 -11.74 -24.25
CA CYS A 386 -16.37 -13.05 -24.69
C CYS A 386 -16.22 -13.12 -26.21
N ARG A 387 -14.97 -13.17 -26.70
CA ARG A 387 -14.67 -13.24 -28.14
C ARG A 387 -15.27 -14.47 -28.86
N LYS A 388 -15.33 -15.63 -28.21
CA LYS A 388 -15.93 -16.85 -28.82
C LYS A 388 -17.43 -16.71 -29.00
N CYS A 389 -18.13 -16.15 -28.02
CA CYS A 389 -19.56 -15.85 -28.15
C CYS A 389 -19.81 -14.77 -29.21
N GLY A 390 -18.96 -13.73 -29.26
CA GLY A 390 -19.01 -12.70 -30.29
C GLY A 390 -18.85 -13.27 -31.70
N GLN A 391 -17.85 -14.12 -31.93
CA GLN A 391 -17.63 -14.78 -33.22
C GLN A 391 -18.81 -15.67 -33.63
N ARG A 392 -19.38 -16.47 -32.70
CA ARG A 392 -20.57 -17.29 -32.97
C ARG A 392 -21.80 -16.44 -33.33
N SER A 393 -22.00 -15.32 -32.63
CA SER A 393 -23.11 -14.40 -32.90
C SER A 393 -22.96 -13.69 -34.25
N SER A 394 -21.75 -13.21 -34.56
CA SER A 394 -21.43 -12.62 -35.86
C SER A 394 -21.62 -13.63 -37.01
N ALA A 395 -21.16 -14.87 -36.85
CA ALA A 395 -21.37 -15.92 -37.83
C ALA A 395 -22.86 -16.21 -38.08
N LYS A 396 -23.71 -16.15 -37.06
CA LYS A 396 -25.17 -16.25 -37.22
C LYS A 396 -25.77 -15.03 -37.93
N LYS A 397 -25.33 -13.81 -37.60
CA LYS A 397 -25.81 -12.58 -38.26
C LYS A 397 -25.49 -12.55 -39.76
N HIS A 398 -24.35 -13.09 -40.16
CA HIS A 398 -23.96 -13.16 -41.58
C HIS A 398 -24.47 -14.43 -42.29
N LEU A 399 -25.22 -15.29 -41.60
CA LEU A 399 -25.83 -16.47 -42.20
C LEU A 399 -27.10 -16.05 -42.95
N LYS A 400 -27.02 -16.06 -44.28
CA LYS A 400 -28.17 -15.81 -45.16
C LYS A 400 -29.26 -16.86 -44.95
N SER A 401 -30.53 -16.48 -45.13
CA SER A 401 -31.61 -17.46 -45.24
C SER A 401 -31.46 -18.29 -46.52
N PRO A 402 -31.99 -19.52 -46.57
CA PRO A 402 -32.01 -20.30 -47.80
C PRO A 402 -32.64 -19.55 -48.98
N GLU A 403 -33.70 -18.79 -48.74
CA GLU A 403 -34.44 -18.04 -49.74
C GLU A 403 -33.64 -16.84 -50.28
N GLU A 404 -32.95 -16.10 -49.40
CA GLU A 404 -32.03 -15.03 -49.81
C GLU A 404 -30.87 -15.55 -50.64
N PHE A 405 -30.26 -16.66 -50.21
CA PHE A 405 -29.13 -17.25 -50.94
C PHE A 405 -29.55 -17.76 -52.32
N VAL A 406 -30.73 -18.36 -52.47
CA VAL A 406 -31.27 -18.79 -53.77
C VAL A 406 -31.48 -17.60 -54.70
N ARG A 407 -32.05 -16.48 -54.21
CA ARG A 407 -32.24 -15.26 -55.01
C ARG A 407 -30.91 -14.70 -55.50
N GLU A 408 -29.92 -14.60 -54.62
CA GLU A 408 -28.59 -14.08 -54.97
C GLU A 408 -27.87 -14.96 -56.00
N VAL A 409 -27.96 -16.30 -55.89
CA VAL A 409 -27.40 -17.21 -56.90
C VAL A 409 -28.11 -17.04 -58.25
N ALA A 410 -29.43 -16.84 -58.27
CA ALA A 410 -30.18 -16.63 -59.50
C ALA A 410 -29.81 -15.31 -60.19
N GLU A 411 -29.56 -14.25 -59.44
CA GLU A 411 -29.14 -12.94 -59.96
C GLU A 411 -27.69 -12.96 -60.45
N GLU A 412 -26.75 -13.44 -59.62
CA GLU A 412 -25.33 -13.37 -59.96
C GLU A 412 -24.86 -14.51 -60.86
N ASN A 413 -25.49 -15.68 -60.77
CA ASN A 413 -25.09 -16.89 -61.49
C ASN A 413 -26.27 -17.61 -62.16
N PRO A 414 -26.97 -16.95 -63.10
CA PRO A 414 -28.25 -17.43 -63.68
C PRO A 414 -28.14 -18.75 -64.46
N THR A 415 -26.92 -19.17 -64.83
CA THR A 415 -26.65 -20.43 -65.53
C THR A 415 -26.61 -21.65 -64.59
N VAL A 416 -26.74 -21.43 -63.28
CA VAL A 416 -26.67 -22.46 -62.25
C VAL A 416 -28.02 -22.59 -61.56
N GLU A 417 -28.52 -23.82 -61.48
CA GLU A 417 -29.68 -24.20 -60.69
C GLU A 417 -29.21 -24.90 -59.42
N LEU A 418 -29.76 -24.53 -58.26
CA LEU A 418 -29.47 -25.22 -57.00
C LEU A 418 -30.39 -26.43 -56.86
N THR A 419 -29.80 -27.61 -56.67
CA THR A 419 -30.54 -28.87 -56.43
C THR A 419 -30.53 -29.30 -54.96
N GLY A 420 -29.69 -28.67 -54.13
CA GLY A 420 -29.63 -28.90 -52.69
C GLY A 420 -30.14 -27.71 -51.85
N ARG A 421 -30.42 -27.96 -50.57
CA ARG A 421 -30.81 -26.91 -49.61
C ARG A 421 -29.58 -26.20 -49.04
N TYR A 422 -29.56 -24.87 -49.10
CA TYR A 422 -28.52 -24.07 -48.46
C TYR A 422 -28.58 -24.16 -46.93
N ARG A 423 -27.41 -24.36 -46.30
CA ARG A 423 -27.26 -24.43 -44.84
C ARG A 423 -26.26 -23.42 -44.31
N LYS A 424 -25.08 -23.32 -44.94
CA LYS A 424 -24.03 -22.32 -44.63
C LYS A 424 -23.09 -22.16 -45.83
N ALA A 425 -22.45 -20.99 -45.93
CA ALA A 425 -21.60 -20.63 -47.06
C ALA A 425 -20.41 -21.59 -47.29
N ALA A 426 -19.84 -22.16 -46.23
CA ALA A 426 -18.69 -23.07 -46.33
C ALA A 426 -19.06 -24.52 -46.68
N GLU A 427 -20.35 -24.87 -46.72
CA GLU A 427 -20.80 -26.24 -47.02
C GLU A 427 -21.00 -26.45 -48.52
N ARG A 428 -20.86 -27.70 -48.98
CA ARG A 428 -21.13 -28.03 -50.38
C ARG A 428 -22.63 -28.17 -50.60
N ILE A 429 -23.12 -27.69 -51.74
CA ILE A 429 -24.53 -27.72 -52.13
C ILE A 429 -24.65 -28.43 -53.48
N GLY A 430 -25.77 -29.09 -53.76
CA GLY A 430 -26.01 -29.62 -55.11
C GLY A 430 -26.29 -28.50 -56.09
N ALA A 431 -25.68 -28.54 -57.27
CA ALA A 431 -25.90 -27.59 -58.36
C ALA A 431 -25.97 -28.30 -59.71
N ARG A 432 -26.83 -27.81 -60.61
CA ARG A 432 -27.01 -28.27 -61.98
C ARG A 432 -26.80 -27.12 -62.96
N CYS A 433 -26.12 -27.37 -64.06
CA CYS A 433 -25.90 -26.35 -65.09
C CYS A 433 -27.12 -26.29 -66.00
N ARG A 434 -27.71 -25.10 -66.15
CA ARG A 434 -28.83 -24.89 -67.07
C ARG A 434 -28.44 -24.97 -68.56
N LEU A 435 -27.15 -24.85 -68.88
CA LEU A 435 -26.66 -24.86 -70.26
C LEU A 435 -26.35 -26.27 -70.79
N CYS A 436 -25.78 -27.14 -69.96
CA CYS A 436 -25.34 -28.48 -70.38
C CYS A 436 -25.90 -29.63 -69.54
N GLY A 437 -26.69 -29.34 -68.50
CA GLY A 437 -27.25 -30.34 -67.59
C GLY A 437 -26.28 -30.95 -66.58
N TYR A 438 -24.97 -30.64 -66.66
CA TYR A 438 -23.96 -31.20 -65.75
C TYR A 438 -24.27 -30.89 -64.28
N GLU A 439 -24.19 -31.91 -63.42
CA GLU A 439 -24.39 -31.79 -61.98
C GLU A 439 -23.07 -31.83 -61.23
N TRP A 440 -22.92 -30.96 -60.23
CA TRP A 440 -21.77 -30.96 -59.35
C TRP A 440 -22.14 -30.45 -57.97
N SER A 441 -21.20 -30.59 -57.03
CA SER A 441 -21.39 -30.14 -55.66
C SER A 441 -20.38 -29.03 -55.33
N PRO A 442 -20.62 -27.74 -55.64
CA PRO A 442 -19.71 -26.65 -55.27
C PRO A 442 -19.85 -26.25 -53.80
N VAL A 443 -18.89 -25.50 -53.26
CA VAL A 443 -19.06 -24.80 -51.97
C VAL A 443 -20.08 -23.68 -52.18
N ALA A 444 -21.11 -23.58 -51.35
CA ALA A 444 -22.22 -22.66 -51.57
C ALA A 444 -21.75 -21.20 -51.74
N GLY A 445 -20.90 -20.72 -50.84
CA GLY A 445 -20.34 -19.36 -50.91
C GLY A 445 -19.49 -19.09 -52.15
N SER A 446 -19.04 -20.12 -52.89
CA SER A 446 -18.32 -19.92 -54.15
C SER A 446 -19.26 -19.66 -55.33
N LEU A 447 -20.58 -19.86 -55.22
CA LEU A 447 -21.51 -19.62 -56.32
C LEU A 447 -21.87 -18.15 -56.52
N VAL A 448 -21.54 -17.31 -55.55
CA VAL A 448 -21.85 -15.87 -55.50
C VAL A 448 -20.56 -15.05 -55.30
N GLY A 449 -20.61 -13.77 -55.59
CA GLY A 449 -19.53 -12.81 -55.47
C GLY A 449 -18.62 -12.68 -56.69
N LYS A 450 -17.60 -11.84 -56.51
CA LYS A 450 -16.67 -11.37 -57.57
C LYS A 450 -15.88 -12.49 -58.28
N HIS A 451 -15.71 -13.64 -57.63
CA HIS A 451 -14.95 -14.78 -58.13
C HIS A 451 -15.78 -16.08 -58.13
N ARG A 452 -17.06 -15.95 -58.47
CA ARG A 452 -17.99 -17.08 -58.45
C ARG A 452 -17.58 -18.23 -59.38
N SER A 453 -17.77 -19.45 -58.89
CA SER A 453 -17.56 -20.70 -59.61
C SER A 453 -18.66 -20.92 -60.63
N ALA A 454 -18.29 -21.38 -61.83
CA ALA A 454 -19.20 -21.75 -62.89
C ALA A 454 -19.23 -23.27 -63.08
N CYS A 455 -20.07 -23.73 -64.01
CA CYS A 455 -20.14 -25.14 -64.38
C CYS A 455 -18.75 -25.65 -64.83
N PRO A 456 -18.19 -26.68 -64.16
CA PRO A 456 -16.89 -27.25 -64.52
C PRO A 456 -16.84 -27.79 -65.95
N SER A 457 -17.94 -28.39 -66.42
CA SER A 457 -18.04 -28.96 -67.78
C SER A 457 -18.04 -27.91 -68.88
N CYS A 458 -18.78 -26.80 -68.73
CA CYS A 458 -18.80 -25.73 -69.73
C CYS A 458 -17.55 -24.86 -69.75
N TRP A 459 -16.82 -24.78 -68.62
CA TRP A 459 -15.75 -23.79 -68.43
C TRP A 459 -14.40 -24.41 -68.04
N GLY A 460 -14.25 -25.73 -68.15
CA GLY A 460 -12.96 -26.44 -67.97
C GLY A 460 -12.25 -26.15 -66.64
N GLY A 461 -13.01 -26.00 -65.56
CA GLY A 461 -12.47 -25.62 -64.24
C GLY A 461 -11.99 -24.18 -64.10
N LYS A 462 -12.13 -23.33 -65.13
CA LYS A 462 -11.75 -21.90 -65.07
C LYS A 462 -12.91 -21.05 -64.49
N ARG A 463 -12.56 -20.04 -63.67
CA ARG A 463 -13.51 -19.03 -63.16
C ARG A 463 -14.03 -18.18 -64.33
N LYS A 464 -15.32 -17.80 -64.34
CA LYS A 464 -15.87 -16.89 -65.37
C LYS A 464 -15.07 -15.57 -65.41
N PRO A 465 -14.72 -15.03 -66.59
CA PRO A 465 -14.16 -13.68 -66.69
C PRO A 465 -15.18 -12.65 -66.18
N LYS A 466 -14.70 -11.57 -65.57
CA LYS A 466 -15.55 -10.40 -65.29
C LYS A 466 -15.92 -9.77 -66.63
N TYR A 467 -17.21 -9.70 -66.93
CA TYR A 467 -17.75 -8.67 -67.81
C TYR A 467 -18.04 -7.45 -66.94
#